data_AF-H1VWA7-F1
#
_entry.id   AF-H1VWA7-F1
#
_cell.length_a   1.000
_cell.length_b   1.000
_cell.length_c   1.000
_cell.angle_alpha   90.00
_cell.angle_beta   90.00
_cell.angle_gamma   90.00
#
_symmetry.space_group_name_H-M   'P 1'
#
loop_
_entity.id
_entity.type
_entity.pdbx_description
1 polymer ?
#
loop_
_entity_poly.entity_id
_entity_poly.type
_entity_poly.pdbx_seq_one_letter_code
_entity_poly.pdbx_strand_id
1 'polypeptide(L)'
;MKPNSSSWLSKPFLTSLLLGIGGFLYGYDSGIITPSLALKSFLTYFGNPDAPLRGAIVSVYQAGAWLGSASVGITSDRLGRRKAIAFGCVWGVVGGALMAGAAHVAMLIVGRLLVGFAVGTITGVAPVFGAEIAKA
;
A
#
# COMPACT_ATOMS: atom_id res chain seq x y z
N MET A 1 39.61 -4.31 19.74
CA MET A 1 40.15 -4.02 18.39
C MET A 1 39.32 -4.85 17.38
N LYS A 2 38.51 -4.35 16.45
CA LYS A 2 38.33 -3.03 15.82
C LYS A 2 36.86 -2.59 15.92
N PRO A 3 36.57 -1.40 16.48
CA PRO A 3 35.29 -0.73 16.31
C PRO A 3 35.36 0.11 15.03
N ASN A 4 35.06 -0.47 13.86
CA ASN A 4 34.75 0.34 12.68
C ASN A 4 34.16 -0.49 11.52
N SER A 5 32.86 -0.40 11.34
CA SER A 5 32.17 -0.54 10.05
C SER A 5 30.84 0.19 10.16
N SER A 6 30.87 1.51 9.95
CA SER A 6 29.73 2.44 9.76
C SER A 6 28.42 2.05 10.49
N SER A 7 28.30 2.40 11.78
CA SER A 7 27.12 2.11 12.61
C SER A 7 25.82 2.74 12.08
N TRP A 8 25.91 3.83 11.30
CA TRP A 8 24.78 4.56 10.73
C TRP A 8 24.14 3.89 9.49
N LEU A 9 24.81 2.93 8.84
CA LEU A 9 24.34 2.30 7.59
C LEU A 9 24.34 0.77 7.69
N SER A 10 23.99 0.23 8.86
CA SER A 10 23.87 -1.21 9.04
C SER A 10 22.67 -1.75 8.23
N LYS A 11 22.82 -2.95 7.63
CA LYS A 11 21.75 -3.65 6.88
C LYS A 11 20.36 -3.59 7.55
N PRO A 12 20.23 -3.82 8.88
CA PRO A 12 18.94 -3.71 9.57
C PRO A 12 18.36 -2.28 9.57
N PHE A 13 19.19 -1.25 9.68
CA PHE A 13 18.74 0.15 9.61
C PHE A 13 18.15 0.48 8.24
N LEU A 14 18.79 0.03 7.16
CA LEU A 14 18.30 0.24 5.79
C LEU A 14 16.97 -0.48 5.54
N THR A 15 16.81 -1.71 6.06
CA THR A 15 15.55 -2.45 5.93
C THR A 15 14.41 -1.80 6.72
N SER A 16 14.68 -1.28 7.91
CA SER A 16 13.69 -0.56 8.71
C SER A 16 13.25 0.76 8.05
N LEU A 17 14.18 1.46 7.40
CA LEU A 17 13.85 2.65 6.60
C LEU A 17 12.90 2.29 5.45
N LEU A 18 13.19 1.23 4.69
CA LEU A 18 12.35 0.76 3.59
C LEU A 18 10.96 0.29 4.06
N LEU A 19 10.90 -0.36 5.22
CA LEU A 19 9.64 -0.71 5.88
C LEU A 19 8.82 0.53 6.26
N GLY A 20 9.49 1.57 6.79
CA GLY A 20 8.88 2.85 7.11
C GLY A 20 8.29 3.55 5.88
N ILE A 21 8.96 3.46 4.73
CA ILE A 21 8.44 3.98 3.45
C ILE A 21 7.13 3.28 3.06
N GLY A 22 7.00 1.98 3.31
CA GLY A 22 5.73 1.25 3.10
C GLY A 22 4.58 1.79 3.94
N GLY A 23 4.83 2.09 5.22
CA GLY A 23 3.86 2.74 6.10
C GLY A 23 3.54 4.18 5.68
N PHE A 24 4.53 4.93 5.20
CA PHE A 24 4.33 6.27 4.66
C PHE A 24 3.44 6.27 3.41
N LEU A 25 3.69 5.35 2.46
CA LEU A 25 2.84 5.20 1.27
C LEU A 25 1.38 4.93 1.63
N TYR A 26 1.13 4.12 2.66
CA TYR A 26 -0.22 3.88 3.15
C TYR A 26 -0.90 5.16 3.63
N GLY A 27 -0.20 5.96 4.45
CA GLY A 27 -0.71 7.25 4.92
C GLY A 27 -0.97 8.23 3.77
N TYR A 28 -0.09 8.23 2.77
CA TYR A 28 -0.26 9.04 1.57
C TYR A 28 -1.52 8.64 0.76
N ASP A 29 -1.74 7.35 0.48
CA ASP A 29 -2.89 6.91 -0.32
C ASP A 29 -4.24 7.22 0.35
N SER A 30 -4.31 7.07 1.68
CA SER A 30 -5.48 7.42 2.48
C SER A 30 -5.69 8.93 2.57
N GLY A 31 -4.62 9.73 2.62
CA GLY A 31 -4.69 11.18 2.74
C GLY A 31 -5.04 11.89 1.43
N ILE A 32 -4.59 11.38 0.28
CA ILE A 32 -4.73 12.10 -0.99
C ILE A 32 -6.11 11.94 -1.65
N ILE A 33 -6.88 10.90 -1.31
CA ILE A 33 -8.15 10.62 -2.00
C ILE A 33 -9.21 11.73 -1.79
N THR A 34 -9.31 12.27 -0.58
CA THR A 34 -10.29 13.31 -0.22
C THR A 34 -10.12 14.59 -1.05
N PRO A 35 -8.93 15.22 -1.10
CA PRO A 35 -8.73 16.40 -1.96
C PRO A 35 -8.81 16.05 -3.46
N SER A 36 -8.42 14.83 -3.86
CA SER A 36 -8.48 14.40 -5.26
C SER A 36 -9.93 14.33 -5.78
N LEU A 37 -10.87 13.85 -4.96
CA LEU A 37 -12.30 13.80 -5.31
C LEU A 37 -12.96 15.19 -5.37
N ALA A 38 -12.37 16.19 -4.73
CA ALA A 38 -12.86 17.57 -4.74
C ALA A 38 -12.33 18.41 -5.92
N LEU A 39 -11.35 17.91 -6.68
CA LEU A 39 -10.78 18.65 -7.80
C LEU A 39 -11.78 18.82 -8.94
N LYS A 40 -11.95 20.06 -9.43
CA LYS A 40 -12.75 20.33 -10.63
C LYS A 40 -12.29 19.53 -11.86
N SER A 41 -10.98 19.34 -12.02
CA SER A 41 -10.42 18.54 -13.13
C SER A 41 -10.89 17.08 -13.10
N PHE A 42 -10.98 16.49 -11.91
CA PHE A 42 -11.51 15.13 -11.73
C PHE A 42 -12.99 15.05 -12.09
N LEU A 43 -13.79 16.04 -11.68
CA LEU A 43 -15.21 16.10 -11.99
C LEU A 43 -15.47 16.26 -13.49
N THR A 44 -14.69 17.10 -14.18
CA THR A 44 -14.84 17.27 -15.63
C THR A 44 -14.40 16.03 -16.40
N TYR A 45 -13.35 15.33 -15.95
CA TYR A 45 -12.83 14.13 -16.63
C TYR A 45 -13.75 12.91 -16.46
N PHE A 46 -14.32 12.71 -15.27
CA PHE A 46 -15.17 11.56 -14.96
C PHE A 46 -16.67 11.80 -15.10
N GLY A 47 -17.08 12.94 -15.66
CA GLY A 47 -18.50 13.23 -15.93
C GLY A 47 -19.32 13.50 -14.66
N ASN A 48 -18.73 14.16 -13.67
CA ASN A 48 -19.36 14.57 -12.42
C ASN A 48 -19.93 13.38 -11.62
N PRO A 49 -19.08 12.49 -11.10
CA PRO A 49 -19.52 11.30 -10.38
C PRO A 49 -20.38 11.70 -9.18
N ASP A 50 -21.51 11.01 -9.04
CA ASP A 50 -22.51 11.28 -8.01
C ASP A 50 -21.93 11.03 -6.60
N ALA A 51 -22.52 11.64 -5.57
CA ALA A 51 -22.09 11.48 -4.18
C ALA A 51 -21.89 10.00 -3.73
N PRO A 52 -22.82 9.06 -4.03
CA PRO A 52 -22.63 7.65 -3.67
C PRO A 52 -21.45 7.00 -4.39
N LEU A 53 -21.14 7.43 -5.61
CA LEU A 53 -20.07 6.85 -6.41
C LEU A 53 -18.69 7.28 -5.89
N ARG A 54 -18.56 8.51 -5.38
CA ARG A 54 -17.36 8.96 -4.67
C ARG A 54 -17.14 8.19 -3.37
N GLY A 55 -18.21 7.92 -2.62
CA GLY A 55 -18.16 7.06 -1.43
C GLY A 55 -17.74 5.62 -1.76
N ALA A 56 -18.21 5.08 -2.89
CA ALA A 56 -17.80 3.75 -3.37
C ALA A 56 -16.29 3.68 -3.67
N ILE A 57 -15.72 4.70 -4.30
CA ILE A 57 -14.27 4.76 -4.60
C ILE A 57 -13.42 4.67 -3.32
N VAL A 58 -13.83 5.38 -2.25
CA VAL A 58 -13.11 5.38 -0.96
C VAL A 58 -13.31 4.06 -0.21
N SER A 59 -14.54 3.55 -0.16
CA SER A 59 -14.85 2.33 0.60
C SER A 59 -14.29 1.05 -0.01
N VAL A 60 -14.19 0.96 -1.35
CA VAL A 60 -13.62 -0.20 -2.04
C VAL A 60 -12.14 -0.41 -1.69
N TYR A 61 -11.39 0.67 -1.45
CA TYR A 61 -10.01 0.56 -0.95
C TYR A 61 -9.96 -0.17 0.41
N GLN A 62 -10.86 0.18 1.33
CA GLN A 62 -10.94 -0.45 2.64
C GLN A 62 -11.37 -1.91 2.55
N ALA A 63 -12.29 -2.23 1.64
CA ALA A 63 -12.69 -3.60 1.34
C ALA A 63 -11.51 -4.43 0.78
N GLY A 64 -10.73 -3.86 -0.14
CA GLY A 64 -9.50 -4.47 -0.64
C GLY A 64 -8.48 -4.70 0.48
N ALA A 65 -8.30 -3.73 1.38
CA ALA A 65 -7.40 -3.86 2.52
C ALA A 65 -7.82 -4.97 3.50
N TRP A 66 -9.12 -5.15 3.73
CA TRP A 66 -9.64 -6.26 4.52
C TRP A 66 -9.35 -7.63 3.90
N LEU A 67 -9.50 -7.75 2.57
CA LEU A 67 -9.12 -8.97 1.85
C LEU A 67 -7.60 -9.20 1.89
N GLY A 68 -6.82 -8.12 1.76
CA GLY A 68 -5.36 -8.15 1.84
C GLY A 68 -4.89 -8.64 3.20
N SER A 69 -5.43 -8.10 4.29
CA SER A 69 -5.07 -8.49 5.65
C SER A 69 -5.49 -9.93 5.96
N ALA A 70 -6.64 -10.40 5.47
CA ALA A 70 -7.04 -11.81 5.58
C ALA A 70 -6.04 -12.76 4.89
N SER A 71 -5.48 -12.34 3.75
CA SER A 71 -4.48 -13.12 3.02
C SER A 71 -3.08 -13.14 3.66
N VAL A 72 -2.79 -12.22 4.60
CA VAL A 72 -1.49 -12.13 5.28
C VAL A 72 -1.15 -13.37 6.05
N GLY A 73 -2.10 -13.97 6.78
CA GLY A 73 -1.81 -15.16 7.60
C GLY A 73 -1.26 -16.31 6.76
N ILE A 74 -1.93 -16.61 5.64
CA ILE A 74 -1.54 -17.69 4.73
C ILE A 74 -0.25 -17.35 3.98
N THR A 75 -0.11 -16.10 3.54
CA THR A 75 1.04 -15.65 2.75
C THR A 75 2.31 -15.54 3.60
N SER A 76 2.19 -15.02 4.82
CA SER A 76 3.33 -14.83 5.74
C SER A 76 3.90 -16.17 6.21
N ASP A 77 3.04 -17.15 6.51
CA ASP A 77 3.49 -18.46 7.02
C ASP A 77 4.07 -19.36 5.94
N ARG A 78 3.57 -19.28 4.68
CA ARG A 78 4.05 -20.14 3.58
C ARG A 78 5.20 -19.56 2.76
N LEU A 79 5.22 -18.24 2.51
CA LEU A 79 6.20 -17.62 1.60
C LEU A 79 7.35 -16.93 2.35
N GLY A 80 7.22 -16.72 3.66
CA GLY A 80 8.15 -15.96 4.47
C GLY A 80 7.98 -14.44 4.29
N ARG A 81 8.39 -13.66 5.30
CA ARG A 81 8.07 -12.22 5.40
C ARG A 81 8.57 -11.39 4.23
N ARG A 82 9.81 -11.62 3.78
CA ARG A 82 10.41 -10.83 2.69
C ARG A 82 9.67 -11.02 1.36
N LYS A 83 9.22 -12.24 1.06
CA LYS A 83 8.47 -12.54 -0.17
C LYS A 83 7.03 -12.04 -0.08
N ALA A 84 6.43 -12.09 1.12
CA ALA A 84 5.10 -11.52 1.35
C ALA A 84 5.07 -10.00 1.10
N ILE A 85 6.10 -9.26 1.54
CA ILE A 85 6.24 -7.82 1.23
C ILE A 85 6.39 -7.61 -0.28
N ALA A 86 7.26 -8.38 -0.95
CA ALA A 86 7.46 -8.28 -2.39
C ALA A 86 6.16 -8.55 -3.19
N PHE A 87 5.37 -9.53 -2.76
CA PHE A 87 4.06 -9.81 -3.34
C PHE A 87 3.11 -8.62 -3.22
N GLY A 88 3.02 -8.02 -2.02
CA GLY A 88 2.25 -6.79 -1.81
C GLY A 88 2.72 -5.65 -2.72
N CYS A 89 4.03 -5.44 -2.86
CA CYS A 89 4.58 -4.42 -3.74
C CYS A 89 4.19 -4.62 -5.22
N VAL A 90 4.19 -5.86 -5.72
CA VAL A 90 3.79 -6.17 -7.11
C VAL A 90 2.33 -5.79 -7.35
N TRP A 91 1.42 -6.18 -6.44
CA TRP A 91 0.01 -5.80 -6.53
C TRP A 91 -0.19 -4.27 -6.42
N GLY A 92 0.62 -3.61 -5.60
CA GLY A 92 0.60 -2.15 -5.46
C GLY A 92 1.01 -1.43 -6.75
N VAL A 93 2.06 -1.91 -7.41
CA VAL A 93 2.51 -1.36 -8.70
C VAL A 93 1.46 -1.58 -9.78
N VAL A 94 0.88 -2.78 -9.87
CA VAL A 94 -0.18 -3.09 -10.85
C VAL A 94 -1.41 -2.22 -10.62
N GLY A 95 -1.89 -2.12 -9.38
CA GLY A 95 -3.05 -1.29 -9.04
C GLY A 95 -2.79 0.21 -9.26
N GLY A 96 -1.59 0.69 -8.93
CA GLY A 96 -1.17 2.08 -9.16
C GLY A 96 -1.07 2.42 -10.65
N ALA A 97 -0.48 1.54 -11.45
CA ALA A 97 -0.43 1.70 -12.91
C ALA A 97 -1.83 1.75 -13.53
N LEU A 98 -2.74 0.91 -13.04
CA LEU A 98 -4.14 0.88 -13.50
C LEU A 98 -4.89 2.16 -13.13
N MET A 99 -4.65 2.72 -11.94
CA MET A 99 -5.20 4.03 -11.56
C MET A 99 -4.59 5.17 -12.38
N ALA A 100 -3.29 5.14 -12.65
CA ALA A 100 -2.61 6.18 -13.44
C ALA A 100 -3.11 6.23 -14.90
N GLY A 101 -3.48 5.07 -15.47
CA GLY A 101 -4.05 4.95 -16.81
C GLY A 101 -5.58 4.91 -16.87
N ALA A 102 -6.29 5.24 -15.79
CA ALA A 102 -7.74 5.06 -15.73
C ALA A 102 -8.49 6.06 -16.64
N ALA A 103 -9.09 5.55 -17.72
CA ALA A 103 -9.98 6.32 -18.60
C ALA A 103 -11.44 6.37 -18.11
N HIS A 104 -11.82 5.45 -17.22
CA HIS A 104 -13.18 5.32 -16.68
C HIS A 104 -13.16 5.13 -15.17
N VAL A 105 -14.24 5.53 -14.49
CA VAL A 105 -14.33 5.41 -13.02
C VAL A 105 -14.24 3.95 -12.57
N ALA A 106 -14.76 3.01 -13.37
CA ALA A 106 -14.67 1.58 -13.09
C ALA A 106 -13.21 1.09 -13.00
N MET A 107 -12.31 1.56 -13.87
CA MET A 107 -10.88 1.24 -13.77
C MET A 107 -10.28 1.79 -12.48
N LEU A 108 -10.65 3.02 -12.11
CA LEU A 108 -10.23 3.64 -10.86
C LEU A 108 -10.65 2.82 -9.63
N ILE A 109 -11.88 2.30 -9.63
CA ILE A 109 -12.41 1.44 -8.55
C ILE A 109 -11.63 0.13 -8.46
N VAL A 110 -11.37 -0.53 -9.60
CA VAL A 110 -10.57 -1.77 -9.63
C VAL A 110 -9.15 -1.51 -9.15
N GLY A 111 -8.52 -0.43 -9.61
CA GLY A 111 -7.17 -0.05 -9.16
C GLY A 111 -7.11 0.24 -7.67
N ARG A 112 -8.11 0.92 -7.11
CA ARG A 112 -8.28 1.15 -5.66
C ARG A 112 -8.39 -0.16 -4.88
N LEU A 113 -9.11 -1.15 -5.39
CA LEU A 113 -9.23 -2.46 -4.76
C LEU A 113 -7.86 -3.17 -4.72
N LEU A 114 -7.13 -3.17 -5.83
CA LEU A 114 -5.81 -3.81 -5.92
C LEU A 114 -4.76 -3.14 -5.03
N VAL A 115 -4.73 -1.81 -5.00
CA VAL A 115 -3.83 -1.07 -4.09
C VAL A 115 -4.23 -1.27 -2.63
N GLY A 116 -5.53 -1.31 -2.34
CA GLY A 116 -6.03 -1.68 -1.01
C GLY A 116 -5.55 -3.06 -0.58
N PHE A 117 -5.66 -4.06 -1.45
CA PHE A 117 -5.16 -5.41 -1.20
C PHE A 117 -3.65 -5.42 -0.92
N ALA A 118 -2.86 -4.76 -1.77
CA ALA A 118 -1.42 -4.62 -1.58
C ALA A 118 -1.07 -4.00 -0.22
N VAL A 119 -1.70 -2.88 0.12
CA VAL A 119 -1.52 -2.19 1.39
C VAL A 119 -1.90 -3.06 2.58
N GLY A 120 -3.04 -3.75 2.51
CA GLY A 120 -3.51 -4.64 3.58
C GLY A 120 -2.50 -5.75 3.86
N THR A 121 -1.84 -6.26 2.81
CA THR A 121 -0.77 -7.24 2.98
C THR A 121 0.50 -6.67 3.63
N ILE A 122 0.91 -5.47 3.20
CA ILE A 122 2.14 -4.83 3.69
C ILE A 122 1.99 -4.38 5.14
N THR A 123 0.87 -3.78 5.50
CA THR A 123 0.61 -3.27 6.86
C THR A 123 0.56 -4.39 7.90
N GLY A 124 0.14 -5.60 7.52
CA GLY A 124 0.19 -6.77 8.40
C GLY A 124 1.59 -7.38 8.56
N VAL A 125 2.40 -7.42 7.49
CA VAL A 125 3.71 -8.10 7.49
C VAL A 125 4.84 -7.18 7.97
N ALA A 126 4.78 -5.88 7.63
CA ALA A 126 5.83 -4.91 7.92
C ALA A 126 6.22 -4.77 9.40
N PRO A 127 5.28 -4.57 10.35
CA PRO A 127 5.65 -4.40 11.77
C PRO A 127 6.31 -5.64 12.35
N VAL A 128 5.86 -6.83 11.92
CA VAL A 128 6.43 -8.07 12.43
C VAL A 128 7.80 -8.37 11.83
N PHE A 129 8.01 -8.07 10.54
CA PHE A 129 9.35 -8.15 9.96
C PHE A 129 10.30 -7.14 10.63
N GLY A 130 9.81 -5.94 10.96
CA GLY A 130 10.54 -4.97 11.77
C GLY A 130 10.95 -5.53 13.14
N ALA A 131 10.04 -6.24 13.83
CA ALA A 131 10.33 -6.87 15.11
C ALA A 131 11.34 -8.03 15.00
N GLU A 132 11.33 -8.80 13.91
CA GLU A 132 12.29 -9.89 13.67
C GLU A 132 13.72 -9.39 13.37
N ILE A 133 13.84 -8.19 12.77
CA ILE A 133 15.13 -7.58 12.43
C ILE A 133 15.67 -6.70 13.56
N ALA A 134 14.79 -6.19 14.43
CA ALA A 134 15.18 -5.42 15.59
C ALA A 134 16.06 -6.30 16.50
N LYS A 135 17.33 -5.92 16.60
CA LYS A 135 18.31 -6.55 17.47
C LYS A 135 17.88 -6.29 18.92
N ALA A 136 17.86 -7.32 19.76
CA ALA A 136 17.86 -7.14 21.22
C ALA A 136 19.13 -6.40 21.67
#